data_AF-A0A851GKF9-F1
#
_entry.id   AF-A0A851GKF9-F1
#
_cell.length_a   1.000
_cell.length_b   1.000
_cell.length_c   1.000
_cell.angle_alpha   90.00
_cell.angle_beta   90.00
_cell.angle_gamma   90.00
#
_symmetry.space_group_name_H-M   'P 1'
#
loop_
_entity.id
_entity.type
_entity.pdbx_description
1 polymer ?
#
loop_
_entity_poly.entity_id
_entity_poly.type
_entity_poly.pdbx_seq_one_letter_code
_entity_poly.pdbx_strand_id
1 'polypeptide(L)'
;MMKRHILALAMAVPMLLPGGLSAKEGAVQCGNLIYAGTKTSRCFSDEFLSTVQQKTSIATERRFKPVKLSSEELFKFPFVIMTGEDDFNLTRKERENLKKYLENGGFMLASPGCSNKAWASAFQREIKRIFGKDSLKDIPMDHAIFKTVFTVKALKLSHGGTGKLQGITHNGKLVVAFASDGLNDTSNTEGCCC
;
A
#
# COMPACT_ATOMS: atom_id res chain seq x y z
N MET A 1 2.59 -6.14 79.72
CA MET A 1 1.90 -4.95 79.14
C MET A 1 2.72 -4.51 77.93
N MET A 2 2.42 -5.00 76.73
CA MET A 2 3.19 -4.66 75.52
C MET A 2 2.25 -4.45 74.34
N LYS A 3 2.35 -3.25 73.75
CA LYS A 3 1.50 -2.69 72.72
C LYS A 3 1.73 -3.37 71.37
N ARG A 4 0.63 -3.53 70.64
CA ARG A 4 0.52 -4.01 69.26
C ARG A 4 1.25 -3.08 68.29
N HIS A 5 2.10 -3.63 67.43
CA HIS A 5 2.53 -2.98 66.19
C HIS A 5 1.89 -3.73 65.01
N ILE A 6 0.99 -3.05 64.30
CA ILE A 6 0.41 -3.52 63.05
C ILE A 6 1.38 -3.09 61.94
N LEU A 7 2.09 -4.05 61.35
CA LEU A 7 2.88 -3.83 60.15
C LEU A 7 1.96 -4.07 58.93
N ALA A 8 1.57 -2.99 58.24
CA ALA A 8 0.83 -3.08 57.00
C ALA A 8 1.79 -3.51 55.87
N LEU A 9 1.64 -4.75 55.39
CA LEU A 9 2.36 -5.26 54.23
C LEU A 9 1.61 -4.82 52.96
N ALA A 10 2.09 -3.75 52.31
CA ALA A 10 1.59 -3.35 51.00
C ALA A 10 2.07 -4.36 49.96
N MET A 11 1.17 -5.23 49.48
CA MET A 11 1.44 -6.07 48.31
C MET A 11 1.43 -5.19 47.06
N ALA A 12 2.62 -4.91 46.52
CA ALA A 12 2.76 -4.38 45.17
C ALA A 12 2.39 -5.49 44.18
N VAL A 13 1.19 -5.43 43.62
CA VAL A 13 0.80 -6.26 42.47
C VAL A 13 1.50 -5.67 41.24
N PRO A 14 2.36 -6.40 40.53
CA PRO A 14 2.95 -5.92 39.30
C PRO A 14 1.83 -5.81 38.27
N MET A 15 1.50 -4.57 37.90
CA MET A 15 0.60 -4.29 36.79
C MET A 15 1.32 -4.74 35.52
N LEU A 16 0.98 -5.93 35.03
CA LEU A 16 1.40 -6.43 33.72
C LEU A 16 0.85 -5.47 32.67
N LEU A 17 1.71 -4.56 32.20
CA LEU A 17 1.45 -3.78 31.01
C LEU A 17 1.20 -4.76 29.86
N PRO A 18 0.14 -4.58 29.05
CA PRO A 18 -0.03 -5.41 27.87
C PRO A 18 1.18 -5.18 26.98
N GLY A 19 1.96 -6.25 26.78
CA GLY A 19 3.12 -6.23 25.91
C GLY A 19 2.74 -5.64 24.56
N GLY A 20 3.55 -4.67 24.11
CA GLY A 20 3.44 -4.12 22.78
C GLY A 20 3.38 -5.26 21.76
N LEU A 21 2.45 -5.13 20.81
CA LEU A 21 2.26 -6.07 19.71
C LEU A 21 3.59 -6.18 18.96
N SER A 22 4.39 -7.18 19.30
CA SER A 22 5.64 -7.45 18.62
C SER A 22 5.28 -7.96 17.23
N ALA A 23 5.73 -7.23 16.21
CA ALA A 23 5.78 -7.69 14.84
C ALA A 23 6.28 -9.14 14.83
N LYS A 24 5.52 -10.07 14.24
CA LYS A 24 6.02 -11.45 14.11
C LYS A 24 7.31 -11.38 13.30
N GLU A 25 8.41 -11.92 13.84
CA GLU A 25 9.69 -12.02 13.15
C GLU A 25 9.47 -12.60 11.75
N GLY A 26 9.88 -11.86 10.70
CA GLY A 26 9.69 -12.25 9.30
C GLY A 26 8.39 -11.77 8.62
N ALA A 27 7.54 -10.96 9.28
CA ALA A 27 6.38 -10.36 8.63
C ALA A 27 6.80 -9.31 7.59
N VAL A 28 6.17 -9.37 6.41
CA VAL A 28 6.36 -8.39 5.33
C VAL A 28 5.71 -7.08 5.74
N GLN A 29 6.52 -6.02 5.80
CA GLN A 29 6.04 -4.68 6.05
C GLN A 29 5.75 -3.95 4.73
N CYS A 30 4.52 -3.49 4.57
CA CYS A 30 4.06 -2.77 3.38
C CYS A 30 3.93 -1.27 3.66
N GLY A 31 4.32 -0.43 2.70
CA GLY A 31 4.30 1.03 2.85
C GLY A 31 3.05 1.69 2.26
N ASN A 32 2.52 2.71 2.95
CA ASN A 32 1.57 3.67 2.37
C ASN A 32 2.34 4.95 2.03
N LEU A 33 2.44 5.28 0.74
CA LEU A 33 3.28 6.38 0.29
C LEU A 33 2.72 7.74 0.70
N ILE A 34 3.60 8.56 1.28
CA ILE A 34 3.45 10.01 1.39
C ILE A 34 4.24 10.64 0.23
N TYR A 35 3.57 11.38 -0.65
CA TYR A 35 4.13 11.93 -1.88
C TYR A 35 3.65 13.36 -2.13
N ALA A 36 4.28 14.06 -3.07
CA ALA A 36 4.02 15.47 -3.36
C ALA A 36 4.03 16.31 -2.06
N GLY A 37 5.00 16.03 -1.20
CA GLY A 37 5.16 16.67 0.12
C GLY A 37 4.29 16.06 1.22
N THR A 38 2.95 16.04 1.04
CA THR A 38 2.00 15.70 2.12
C THR A 38 0.84 14.80 1.70
N LYS A 39 0.66 14.49 0.42
CA LYS A 39 -0.45 13.65 -0.05
C LYS A 39 -0.20 12.20 0.34
N THR A 40 -1.25 11.47 0.69
CA THR A 40 -1.19 10.05 1.08
C THR A 40 -2.55 9.37 0.84
N SER A 41 -2.55 8.05 0.81
CA SER A 41 -3.75 7.25 0.62
C SER A 41 -4.68 7.39 1.83
N ARG A 42 -5.94 7.77 1.59
CA ARG A 42 -7.00 7.78 2.60
C ARG A 42 -7.94 6.57 2.49
N CYS A 43 -8.14 6.10 1.27
CA CYS A 43 -9.19 5.15 0.91
C CYS A 43 -8.62 3.82 0.42
N PHE A 44 -7.71 3.23 1.20
CA PHE A 44 -7.18 1.89 0.96
C PHE A 44 -7.16 1.12 2.28
N SER A 45 -7.92 0.02 2.35
CA SER A 45 -8.14 -0.71 3.59
C SER A 45 -6.94 -1.58 3.97
N ASP A 46 -6.60 -1.59 5.26
CA ASP A 46 -5.65 -2.55 5.85
C ASP A 46 -6.15 -4.01 5.72
N GLU A 47 -7.44 -4.23 5.44
CA GLU A 47 -8.02 -5.56 5.19
C GLU A 47 -7.37 -6.28 3.99
N PHE A 48 -6.72 -5.52 3.09
CA PHE A 48 -5.86 -6.08 2.07
C PHE A 48 -4.76 -6.97 2.67
N LEU A 49 -4.08 -6.49 3.72
CA LEU A 49 -3.00 -7.21 4.38
C LEU A 49 -3.54 -8.40 5.17
N SER A 50 -4.68 -8.22 5.86
CA SER A 50 -5.40 -9.34 6.50
C SER A 50 -5.72 -10.45 5.49
N THR A 51 -6.23 -10.08 4.31
CA THR A 51 -6.57 -11.03 3.25
C THR A 51 -5.34 -11.75 2.72
N VAL A 52 -4.22 -11.05 2.49
CA VAL A 52 -2.96 -11.68 2.07
C VAL A 52 -2.53 -12.74 3.08
N GLN A 53 -2.54 -12.41 4.37
CA GLN A 53 -2.17 -13.35 5.44
C GLN A 53 -3.12 -14.54 5.55
N GLN A 54 -4.42 -14.36 5.30
CA GLN A 54 -5.42 -15.43 5.37
C GLN A 54 -5.42 -16.34 4.15
N LYS A 55 -5.08 -15.80 2.97
CA LYS A 55 -5.22 -16.50 1.68
C LYS A 55 -3.89 -17.02 1.13
N THR A 56 -2.79 -16.71 1.79
CA THR A 56 -1.44 -17.15 1.40
C THR A 56 -0.63 -17.54 2.63
N SER A 57 0.58 -18.09 2.43
CA SER A 57 1.53 -18.35 3.51
C SER A 57 2.37 -17.12 3.91
N ILE A 58 2.10 -15.94 3.32
CA ILE A 58 2.87 -14.73 3.56
C ILE A 58 2.39 -14.08 4.85
N ALA A 59 3.27 -13.97 5.84
CA ALA A 59 3.01 -13.13 7.00
C ALA A 59 3.15 -11.66 6.61
N THR A 60 2.17 -10.83 6.96
CA THR A 60 2.22 -9.37 6.78
C THR A 60 2.02 -8.68 8.12
N GLU A 61 2.49 -7.44 8.21
CA GLU A 61 2.01 -6.54 9.24
C GLU A 61 0.51 -6.28 9.11
N ARG A 62 -0.14 -5.89 10.21
CA ARG A 62 -1.59 -5.63 10.22
C ARG A 62 -1.99 -4.34 9.53
N ARG A 63 -1.05 -3.42 9.34
CA ARG A 63 -1.31 -2.09 8.78
C ARG A 63 -0.22 -1.66 7.84
N PHE A 64 -0.57 -0.87 6.84
CA PHE A 64 0.42 -0.17 6.05
C PHE A 64 1.16 0.85 6.92
N LYS A 65 2.48 0.92 6.76
CA LYS A 65 3.31 1.93 7.43
C LYS A 65 3.41 3.18 6.55
N PRO A 66 3.08 4.39 7.04
CA PRO A 66 3.31 5.60 6.27
C PRO A 66 4.81 5.77 5.97
N VAL A 67 5.16 6.05 4.71
CA VAL A 67 6.56 6.26 4.32
C VAL A 67 6.65 7.35 3.25
N LYS A 68 7.53 8.33 3.45
CA LYS A 68 7.75 9.41 2.48
C LYS A 68 8.50 8.88 1.25
N LEU A 69 8.00 9.20 0.07
CA LEU A 69 8.62 8.83 -1.21
C LEU A 69 10.04 9.41 -1.36
N SER A 70 10.31 10.56 -0.74
CA SER A 70 11.64 11.19 -0.71
C SER A 70 12.61 10.60 0.33
N SER A 71 12.13 9.74 1.23
CA SER A 71 12.93 9.14 2.32
C SER A 71 13.71 7.92 1.84
N GLU A 72 14.88 7.68 2.42
CA GLU A 72 15.62 6.43 2.24
C GLU A 72 14.96 5.24 2.96
N GLU A 73 14.09 5.50 3.94
CA GLU A 73 13.30 4.45 4.60
C GLU A 73 12.44 3.67 3.59
N LEU A 74 12.06 4.30 2.47
CA LEU A 74 11.34 3.67 1.37
C LEU A 74 11.98 2.34 0.92
N PHE A 75 13.31 2.28 0.89
CA PHE A 75 14.03 1.11 0.39
C PHE A 75 13.96 -0.11 1.34
N LYS A 76 13.36 0.04 2.53
CA LYS A 76 13.13 -1.06 3.47
C LYS A 76 11.81 -1.80 3.20
N PHE A 77 10.95 -1.27 2.33
CA PHE A 77 9.65 -1.86 2.01
C PHE A 77 9.75 -2.60 0.67
N PRO A 78 9.36 -3.88 0.58
CA PRO A 78 9.29 -4.57 -0.71
C PRO A 78 8.04 -4.20 -1.52
N PHE A 79 7.00 -3.69 -0.85
CA PHE A 79 5.70 -3.35 -1.44
C PHE A 79 5.20 -2.03 -0.89
N VAL A 80 4.74 -1.15 -1.78
CA VAL A 80 4.09 0.11 -1.43
C VAL A 80 2.80 0.34 -2.20
N ILE A 81 1.87 1.03 -1.57
CA ILE A 81 0.66 1.53 -2.22
C ILE A 81 0.75 3.04 -2.45
N MET A 82 0.15 3.50 -3.55
CA MET A 82 0.00 4.92 -3.86
C MET A 82 -1.43 5.20 -4.30
N THR A 83 -2.19 5.94 -3.49
CA THR A 83 -3.54 6.41 -3.84
C THR A 83 -3.72 7.90 -3.54
N GLY A 84 -4.74 8.50 -4.14
CA GLY A 84 -5.15 9.87 -3.87
C GLY A 84 -6.29 10.34 -4.75
N GLU A 85 -6.73 11.58 -4.52
CA GLU A 85 -8.00 12.11 -5.04
C GLU A 85 -7.84 13.46 -5.77
N ASP A 86 -6.60 13.90 -6.03
CA ASP A 86 -6.32 15.15 -6.73
C ASP A 86 -5.15 15.02 -7.70
N ASP A 87 -4.99 16.02 -8.57
CA ASP A 87 -3.74 16.21 -9.32
C ASP A 87 -2.54 16.43 -8.39
N PHE A 88 -1.34 16.07 -8.85
CA PHE A 88 -0.10 16.22 -8.09
C PHE A 88 1.14 16.32 -8.98
N ASN A 89 2.21 16.90 -8.45
CA ASN A 89 3.54 16.83 -9.08
C ASN A 89 4.53 16.31 -8.05
N LEU A 90 5.34 15.32 -8.43
CA LEU A 90 6.41 14.87 -7.57
C LEU A 90 7.57 15.88 -7.62
N THR A 91 8.25 16.01 -6.50
CA THR A 91 9.53 16.70 -6.41
C THR A 91 10.60 15.92 -7.16
N ARG A 92 11.73 16.58 -7.48
CA ARG A 92 12.88 15.91 -8.11
C ARG A 92 13.35 14.70 -7.31
N LYS A 93 13.47 14.85 -5.98
CA LYS A 93 13.92 13.78 -5.08
C LYS A 93 12.95 12.59 -5.05
N GLU A 94 11.64 12.85 -5.05
CA GLU A 94 10.63 11.79 -5.11
C GLU A 94 10.69 11.00 -6.42
N ARG A 95 10.89 11.67 -7.56
CA ARG A 95 11.09 10.99 -8.86
C ARG A 95 12.33 10.10 -8.86
N GLU A 96 13.46 10.64 -8.38
CA GLU A 96 14.73 9.91 -8.28
C GLU A 96 14.58 8.67 -7.39
N ASN A 97 13.95 8.82 -6.23
CA ASN A 97 13.73 7.71 -5.31
C ASN A 97 12.75 6.69 -5.86
N LEU A 98 11.64 7.12 -6.50
CA LEU A 98 10.68 6.20 -7.11
C LEU A 98 11.34 5.36 -8.19
N LYS A 99 12.16 6.00 -9.04
CA LYS A 99 12.94 5.30 -10.07
C LYS A 99 13.83 4.23 -9.44
N LYS A 100 14.67 4.64 -8.48
CA LYS A 100 15.60 3.74 -7.78
C LYS A 100 14.89 2.60 -7.05
N TYR A 101 13.75 2.88 -6.42
CA TYR A 101 12.94 1.90 -5.72
C TYR A 101 12.46 0.79 -6.66
N LEU A 102 11.88 1.17 -7.80
CA LEU A 102 11.35 0.23 -8.78
C LEU A 102 12.47 -0.53 -9.52
N GLU A 103 13.56 0.14 -9.88
CA GLU A 103 14.71 -0.50 -10.53
C GLU A 103 15.42 -1.52 -9.62
N ASN A 104 15.39 -1.28 -8.30
CA ASN A 104 15.92 -2.21 -7.29
C ASN A 104 14.94 -3.33 -6.91
N GLY A 105 13.79 -3.45 -7.57
CA GLY A 105 12.85 -4.54 -7.39
C GLY A 105 11.75 -4.29 -6.35
N GLY A 106 11.63 -3.07 -5.83
CA GLY A 106 10.43 -2.68 -5.08
C GLY A 106 9.19 -2.73 -5.97
N PHE A 107 8.07 -3.15 -5.41
CA PHE A 107 6.79 -3.21 -6.11
C PHE A 107 5.86 -2.09 -5.66
N MET A 108 5.15 -1.47 -6.61
CA MET A 108 4.13 -0.45 -6.31
C MET A 108 2.77 -0.80 -6.91
N LEU A 109 1.74 -0.78 -6.07
CA LEU A 109 0.34 -0.78 -6.49
C LEU A 109 -0.19 0.66 -6.47
N ALA A 110 -0.65 1.14 -7.61
CA ALA A 110 -1.15 2.51 -7.77
C ALA A 110 -2.61 2.52 -8.25
N SER A 111 -3.44 3.34 -7.64
CA SER A 111 -4.85 3.47 -8.01
C SER A 111 -5.40 4.80 -7.50
N PRO A 112 -6.19 5.55 -8.28
CA PRO A 112 -6.88 6.71 -7.76
C PRO A 112 -7.94 6.29 -6.74
N GLY A 113 -8.11 7.10 -5.69
CA GLY A 113 -9.29 7.06 -4.82
C GLY A 113 -10.48 7.65 -5.57
N CYS A 114 -11.70 7.16 -5.28
CA CYS A 114 -12.94 7.61 -5.95
C CYS A 114 -12.87 7.60 -7.50
N SER A 115 -12.04 6.75 -8.12
CA SER A 115 -11.82 6.76 -9.57
C SER A 115 -11.41 8.14 -10.13
N ASN A 116 -10.69 8.94 -9.33
CA ASN A 116 -10.33 10.30 -9.67
C ASN A 116 -9.41 10.39 -10.90
N LYS A 117 -9.92 10.99 -11.98
CA LYS A 117 -9.22 11.11 -13.27
C LYS A 117 -8.01 12.05 -13.23
N ALA A 118 -8.04 13.09 -12.38
CA ALA A 118 -6.94 14.03 -12.26
C ALA A 118 -5.72 13.35 -11.63
N TRP A 119 -5.94 12.55 -10.59
CA TRP A 119 -4.90 11.73 -9.98
C TRP A 119 -4.33 10.69 -10.95
N ALA A 120 -5.19 9.96 -11.68
CA ALA A 120 -4.77 8.98 -12.68
C ALA A 120 -3.88 9.63 -13.77
N SER A 121 -4.29 10.79 -14.27
CA SER A 121 -3.53 11.56 -15.26
C SER A 121 -2.18 12.06 -14.70
N ALA A 122 -2.16 12.48 -13.44
CA ALA A 122 -0.95 12.88 -12.73
C ALA A 122 0.05 11.73 -12.59
N PHE A 123 -0.43 10.56 -12.19
CA PHE A 123 0.38 9.35 -12.08
C PHE A 123 1.01 8.99 -13.43
N GLN A 124 0.23 8.92 -14.50
CA GLN A 124 0.73 8.64 -15.85
C GLN A 124 1.77 9.68 -16.31
N ARG A 125 1.53 10.97 -16.02
CA ARG A 125 2.47 12.06 -16.33
C ARG A 125 3.80 11.90 -15.59
N GLU A 126 3.77 11.56 -14.31
CA GLU A 126 4.97 11.37 -13.49
C GLU A 126 5.75 10.12 -13.90
N ILE A 127 5.06 9.01 -14.17
CA ILE A 127 5.69 7.80 -14.73
C ILE A 127 6.36 8.10 -16.08
N LYS A 128 5.69 8.83 -16.97
CA LYS A 128 6.28 9.25 -18.25
C LYS A 128 7.54 10.11 -18.06
N ARG A 129 7.58 10.98 -17.05
CA ARG A 129 8.77 11.78 -16.71
C ARG A 129 9.92 10.92 -16.19
N ILE A 130 9.63 9.83 -15.48
CA ILE A 130 10.64 8.99 -14.83
C ILE A 130 11.20 7.92 -15.79
N PHE A 131 10.33 7.21 -16.50
CA PHE A 131 10.67 6.04 -17.31
C PHE A 131 10.54 6.29 -18.83
N GLY A 132 10.14 7.50 -19.23
CA GLY A 132 9.95 7.85 -20.63
C GLY A 132 8.55 7.51 -21.15
N LYS A 133 8.32 7.89 -22.41
CA LYS A 133 7.08 7.60 -23.13
C LYS A 133 6.94 6.07 -23.32
N ASP A 134 5.70 5.58 -23.28
CA ASP A 134 5.35 4.17 -23.54
C ASP A 134 5.90 3.15 -22.52
N SER A 135 6.35 3.63 -21.35
CA SER A 135 6.84 2.80 -20.24
C SER A 135 5.72 2.06 -19.50
N LEU A 136 4.56 2.68 -19.38
CA LEU A 136 3.36 2.13 -18.77
C LEU A 136 2.51 1.46 -19.84
N LYS A 137 2.36 0.13 -19.77
CA LYS A 137 1.69 -0.68 -20.79
C LYS A 137 0.57 -1.51 -20.19
N ASP A 138 -0.46 -1.80 -20.98
CA ASP A 138 -1.53 -2.72 -20.56
C ASP A 138 -0.93 -4.09 -20.17
N ILE A 139 -1.35 -4.61 -19.01
CA ILE A 139 -0.99 -5.95 -18.54
C ILE A 139 -2.02 -6.91 -19.14
N PRO A 140 -1.59 -7.89 -19.97
CA PRO A 140 -2.52 -8.79 -20.63
C PRO A 140 -3.17 -9.76 -19.62
N MET A 141 -4.42 -10.15 -19.87
CA MET A 141 -5.21 -10.98 -18.94
C MET A 141 -4.62 -12.38 -18.70
N ASP A 142 -3.69 -12.85 -19.54
CA ASP A 142 -2.96 -14.11 -19.37
C ASP A 142 -1.73 -13.98 -18.45
N HIS A 143 -1.37 -12.76 -18.05
CA HIS A 143 -0.24 -12.47 -17.16
C HIS A 143 -0.44 -13.13 -15.79
N ALA A 144 0.67 -13.55 -15.16
CA ALA A 144 0.67 -14.29 -13.90
C ALA A 144 -0.11 -13.57 -12.78
N ILE A 145 -0.07 -12.23 -12.74
CA ILE A 145 -0.80 -11.43 -11.74
C ILE A 145 -2.30 -11.77 -11.64
N PHE A 146 -2.92 -12.24 -12.72
CA PHE A 146 -4.35 -12.60 -12.77
C PHE A 146 -4.62 -14.08 -12.41
N LYS A 147 -3.60 -14.87 -12.07
CA LYS A 147 -3.72 -16.30 -11.77
C LYS A 147 -2.84 -16.80 -10.62
N THR A 148 -2.13 -15.93 -9.90
CA THR A 148 -1.21 -16.33 -8.82
C THR A 148 -1.93 -16.85 -7.58
N VAL A 149 -2.86 -16.08 -7.01
CA VAL A 149 -3.63 -16.46 -5.80
C VAL A 149 -5.06 -16.80 -6.16
N PHE A 150 -5.68 -15.94 -6.98
CA PHE A 150 -7.02 -16.14 -7.52
C PHE A 150 -6.95 -16.11 -9.04
N THR A 151 -7.85 -16.84 -9.69
CA THR A 151 -8.06 -16.72 -11.13
C THR A 151 -9.03 -15.58 -11.41
N VAL A 152 -8.53 -14.50 -11.99
CA VAL A 152 -9.29 -13.32 -12.42
C VAL A 152 -9.52 -13.40 -13.92
N LYS A 153 -10.73 -13.73 -14.34
CA LYS A 153 -11.08 -13.91 -15.76
C LYS A 153 -11.37 -12.59 -16.49
N ALA A 154 -11.78 -11.56 -15.75
CA ALA A 154 -12.07 -10.23 -16.27
C ALA A 154 -12.03 -9.20 -15.14
N LEU A 155 -11.66 -7.97 -15.48
CA LEU A 155 -11.77 -6.81 -14.60
C LEU A 155 -13.08 -6.10 -14.92
N LYS A 156 -14.07 -6.18 -14.03
CA LYS A 156 -15.39 -5.55 -14.23
C LYS A 156 -15.46 -4.24 -13.46
N LEU A 157 -15.92 -3.19 -14.12
CA LEU A 157 -16.15 -1.89 -13.48
C LEU A 157 -17.55 -1.85 -12.84
N SER A 158 -17.70 -1.14 -11.73
CA SER A 158 -18.98 -1.02 -11.00
C SER A 158 -20.06 -0.29 -11.81
N HIS A 159 -19.68 0.61 -12.70
CA HIS A 159 -20.57 1.34 -13.62
C HIS A 159 -20.73 0.65 -14.99
N GLY A 160 -20.32 -0.62 -15.10
CA GLY A 160 -20.32 -1.37 -16.35
C GLY A 160 -19.06 -1.14 -17.19
N GLY A 161 -18.73 -2.14 -18.01
CA GLY A 161 -17.52 -2.14 -18.83
C GLY A 161 -16.39 -3.00 -18.26
N THR A 162 -15.29 -3.04 -19.01
CA THR A 162 -14.09 -3.82 -18.67
C THR A 162 -12.96 -2.87 -18.29
N GLY A 163 -12.46 -3.02 -17.06
CA GLY A 163 -11.30 -2.29 -16.57
C GLY A 163 -9.99 -2.86 -17.12
N LYS A 164 -8.90 -2.15 -16.86
CA LYS A 164 -7.56 -2.59 -17.24
C LYS A 164 -6.58 -2.38 -16.10
N LEU A 165 -5.53 -3.20 -16.07
CA LEU A 165 -4.31 -2.87 -15.35
C LEU A 165 -3.24 -2.49 -16.36
N GLN A 166 -2.49 -1.45 -16.03
CA GLN A 166 -1.26 -1.11 -16.73
C GLN A 166 -0.08 -1.35 -15.80
N GLY A 167 1.11 -1.54 -16.36
CA GLY A 167 2.28 -1.83 -15.56
C GLY A 167 3.58 -1.42 -16.21
N ILE A 168 4.62 -1.39 -15.37
CA ILE A 168 6.00 -1.19 -15.77
C ILE A 168 6.74 -2.49 -15.49
N THR A 169 7.49 -2.96 -16.47
CA THR A 169 8.37 -4.13 -16.33
C THR A 169 9.81 -3.68 -16.34
N HIS A 170 10.59 -4.12 -15.36
CA HIS A 170 12.02 -3.88 -15.27
C HIS A 170 12.73 -5.24 -15.13
N ASN A 171 13.71 -5.51 -16.01
CA ASN A 171 14.45 -6.78 -16.06
C ASN A 171 13.54 -8.04 -16.04
N GLY A 172 12.45 -8.00 -16.83
CA GLY A 172 11.49 -9.10 -16.92
C GLY A 172 10.55 -9.25 -15.72
N LYS A 173 10.62 -8.36 -14.72
CA LYS A 173 9.74 -8.36 -13.54
C LYS A 173 8.78 -7.18 -13.58
N LEU A 174 7.50 -7.44 -13.33
CA LEU A 174 6.51 -6.39 -13.10
C LEU A 174 6.84 -5.65 -11.80
N VAL A 175 7.06 -4.34 -11.86
CA VAL A 175 7.41 -3.51 -10.70
C VAL A 175 6.33 -2.47 -10.35
N VAL A 176 5.44 -2.18 -11.30
CA VAL A 176 4.25 -1.33 -11.06
C VAL A 176 3.02 -2.05 -11.59
N ALA A 177 1.95 -2.07 -10.80
CA ALA A 177 0.59 -2.31 -11.26
C ALA A 177 -0.25 -1.06 -10.99
N PHE A 178 -0.89 -0.54 -12.04
CA PHE A 178 -1.69 0.69 -12.00
C PHE A 178 -3.08 0.42 -12.56
N ALA A 179 -4.11 0.75 -11.78
CA ALA A 179 -5.49 0.76 -12.22
C ALA A 179 -5.96 2.20 -12.38
N SER A 180 -6.27 2.64 -13.60
CA SER A 180 -6.76 4.00 -13.84
C SER A 180 -8.18 4.24 -13.33
N ASP A 181 -8.97 3.18 -13.23
CA ASP A 181 -10.40 3.25 -12.91
C ASP A 181 -10.71 3.07 -11.42
N GLY A 182 -9.68 2.87 -10.59
CA GLY A 182 -9.85 2.57 -9.16
C GLY A 182 -9.86 1.07 -8.86
N LEU A 183 -9.31 0.68 -7.70
CA LEU A 183 -9.33 -0.70 -7.17
C LEU A 183 -10.33 -0.92 -6.04
N ASN A 184 -11.10 0.09 -5.67
CA ASN A 184 -12.02 0.00 -4.54
C ASN A 184 -13.34 -0.66 -4.96
N ASP A 185 -13.82 -1.58 -4.14
CA ASP A 185 -15.14 -2.17 -4.27
C ASP A 185 -16.20 -1.16 -3.81
N THR A 186 -16.85 -0.51 -4.77
CA THR A 186 -17.88 0.50 -4.48
C THR A 186 -19.28 -0.09 -4.36
N SER A 187 -19.43 -1.42 -4.42
CA SER A 187 -20.77 -2.05 -4.45
C SER A 187 -21.52 -1.91 -3.11
N ASN A 188 -20.81 -1.62 -2.02
CA ASN A 188 -21.37 -1.49 -0.67
C ASN A 188 -20.99 -0.17 0.04
N THR A 189 -20.50 0.84 -0.68
CA THR A 189 -20.13 2.15 -0.08
C THR A 189 -21.38 2.99 0.21
N GLU A 190 -21.54 3.41 1.47
CA GLU A 190 -22.47 4.47 1.90
C GLU A 190 -21.65 5.68 2.36
N GLY A 191 -21.81 6.85 1.71
CA GLY A 191 -21.11 8.09 2.08
C GLY A 191 -19.96 8.49 1.14
N CYS A 192 -18.81 8.90 1.69
CA CYS A 192 -17.60 9.13 0.88
C CYS A 192 -17.20 7.80 0.20
N CYS A 193 -16.36 7.81 -0.84
CA CYS A 193 -15.98 6.58 -1.58
C CYS A 193 -15.08 5.61 -0.77
N CYS A 194 -15.15 5.75 0.56
CA CYS A 194 -14.45 5.18 1.69
C CYS A 194 -15.39 5.44 2.88
#